data_AF-A0A526XMU3-F1
#
_entry.id   AF-A0A526XMU3-F1
#
_cell.length_a   1.000
_cell.length_b   1.000
_cell.length_c   1.000
_cell.angle_alpha   90.00
_cell.angle_beta   90.00
_cell.angle_gamma   90.00
#
_symmetry.space_group_name_H-M   'P 1'
#
loop_
_entity.id
_entity.type
_entity.pdbx_description
1 polymer ?
#
loop_
_entity_poly.entity_id
_entity_poly.type
_entity_poly.pdbx_seq_one_letter_code
_entity_poly.pdbx_strand_id
1 'polypeptide(L)' 'GEDRQEIVLRDAAAGVYKRLVLRDDRIIGTVLYGETADGAWFNDLKKKQTDISEMRDTFIFGQSYQGGASLD' A
#
# COMPACT_ATOMS: atom_id res chain seq x y z
N GLY A 1 -15.20 -5.23 -8.38
CA GLY A 1 -16.47 -4.76 -7.78
C GLY A 1 -16.44 -3.26 -7.86
N GLU A 2 -17.54 -2.66 -8.25
CA GLU A 2 -17.70 -1.25 -8.64
C GLU A 2 -17.16 -0.25 -7.60
N ASP A 3 -17.18 -0.64 -6.33
CA ASP A 3 -16.80 0.17 -5.16
C ASP A 3 -15.32 -0.02 -4.71
N ARG A 4 -14.52 -0.79 -5.45
CA ARG A 4 -13.13 -1.09 -5.06
C ARG A 4 -12.16 -0.39 -5.99
N GLN A 5 -11.14 0.21 -5.38
CA GLN A 5 -10.05 0.88 -6.08
C GLN A 5 -8.78 0.03 -5.96
N GLU A 6 -7.92 0.07 -6.98
CA GLU A 6 -6.67 -0.70 -7.01
C GLU A 6 -5.49 0.22 -7.27
N ILE A 7 -4.43 0.08 -6.48
CA ILE A 7 -3.12 0.68 -6.75
C ILE A 7 -2.17 -0.45 -7.07
N VAL A 8 -1.45 -0.35 -8.19
CA VAL A 8 -0.55 -1.41 -8.68
C VAL A 8 0.83 -0.83 -8.95
N LEU A 9 1.85 -1.50 -8.42
CA LEU A 9 3.24 -1.29 -8.75
C LEU A 9 3.76 -2.58 -9.39
N ARG A 10 4.28 -2.47 -10.60
CA ARG A 10 4.85 -3.58 -11.34
C ARG A 10 6.21 -3.17 -11.88
N ASP A 11 7.25 -3.82 -11.40
CA ASP A 11 8.60 -3.70 -11.94
C ASP A 11 9.06 -5.09 -12.39
N ALA A 12 9.01 -5.32 -13.71
CA ALA A 12 9.33 -6.63 -14.27
C ALA A 12 10.83 -6.94 -14.19
N ALA A 13 11.69 -5.93 -14.25
CA ALA A 13 13.14 -6.10 -14.21
C ALA A 13 13.63 -6.56 -12.83
N ALA A 14 13.04 -6.03 -11.77
CA ALA A 14 13.29 -6.40 -10.38
C ALA A 14 12.45 -7.60 -9.91
N GLY A 15 11.53 -8.11 -10.75
CA GLY A 15 10.63 -9.20 -10.36
C GLY A 15 9.63 -8.81 -9.27
N VAL A 16 9.27 -7.53 -9.18
CA VAL A 16 8.39 -6.98 -8.13
C VAL A 16 6.97 -6.77 -8.67
N TYR A 17 5.98 -7.25 -7.91
CA TYR A 17 4.59 -6.92 -8.12
C TYR A 17 3.89 -6.66 -6.78
N LYS A 18 3.34 -5.46 -6.61
CA LYS A 18 2.51 -5.07 -5.48
C LYS A 18 1.15 -4.63 -6.00
N ARG A 19 0.08 -5.11 -5.38
CA ARG A 19 -1.29 -4.65 -5.62
C ARG A 19 -2.00 -4.42 -4.31
N LEU A 20 -2.53 -3.23 -4.14
CA LEU A 20 -3.33 -2.81 -3.00
C LEU A 20 -4.77 -2.67 -3.47
N VAL A 21 -5.70 -3.29 -2.76
CA VAL A 21 -7.13 -3.17 -3.00
C VAL A 21 -7.72 -2.34 -1.89
N LEU A 22 -8.39 -1.26 -2.27
CA LEU A 22 -8.92 -0.23 -1.39
C LEU A 22 -10.44 -0.13 -1.50
N ARG A 23 -11.04 0.36 -0.43
CA ARG A 23 -12.44 0.82 -0.34
C ARG A 23 -12.49 1.96 0.66
N ASP A 24 -13.10 3.08 0.31
CA ASP A 24 -13.21 4.25 1.18
C ASP A 24 -11.84 4.67 1.76
N ASP A 25 -10.83 4.76 0.88
CA ASP A 25 -9.42 5.04 1.22
C ASP A 25 -8.81 4.16 2.33
N ARG A 26 -9.32 2.93 2.49
CA ARG A 26 -8.80 1.90 3.41
C ARG A 26 -8.45 0.61 2.70
N ILE A 27 -7.40 -0.06 3.16
CA ILE A 27 -6.98 -1.35 2.60
C ILE A 27 -7.98 -2.44 2.98
N ILE A 28 -8.44 -3.18 1.97
CA ILE A 28 -9.22 -4.41 2.14
C ILE A 28 -8.44 -5.67 1.71
N GLY A 29 -7.38 -5.52 0.91
CA GLY A 29 -6.52 -6.62 0.51
C GLY A 29 -5.20 -6.17 -0.10
N THR A 30 -4.20 -7.04 0.00
CA THR A 30 -2.88 -6.84 -0.61
C THR A 30 -2.40 -8.11 -1.29
N VAL A 31 -1.70 -7.95 -2.40
CA VAL A 31 -0.97 -9.01 -3.10
C VAL A 31 0.45 -8.53 -3.32
N LEU A 32 1.43 -9.32 -2.87
CA LEU A 32 2.85 -8.99 -2.96
C LEU A 32 3.60 -10.19 -3.57
N TYR A 33 4.51 -9.90 -4.49
CA TYR A 33 5.41 -10.88 -5.11
C TYR A 33 6.79 -10.25 -5.33
N GLY A 34 7.84 -11.06 -5.15
CA GLY A 34 9.23 -10.60 -5.09
C GLY A 34 9.51 -9.95 -3.74
N GLU A 35 9.41 -8.63 -3.67
CA GLU A 35 9.63 -7.84 -2.46
C GLU A 35 8.37 -7.82 -1.56
N THR A 36 8.43 -8.51 -0.42
CA THR A 36 7.28 -8.69 0.50
C THR A 36 7.48 -8.09 1.89
N ALA A 37 8.59 -7.38 2.13
CA ALA A 37 8.97 -6.82 3.43
C ALA A 37 7.90 -5.91 4.06
N ASP A 38 7.16 -5.16 3.24
CA ASP A 38 6.07 -4.26 3.69
C ASP A 38 4.79 -5.00 4.10
N GLY A 39 4.72 -6.33 3.93
CA GLY A 39 3.49 -7.09 4.11
C GLY A 39 2.88 -6.99 5.51
N ALA A 40 3.71 -6.98 6.55
CA ALA A 40 3.26 -6.82 7.92
C ALA A 40 2.64 -5.44 8.17
N TRP A 41 3.26 -4.39 7.61
CA TRP A 41 2.77 -3.01 7.72
C TRP A 41 1.44 -2.81 7.00
N PHE A 42 1.30 -3.27 5.75
CA PHE A 42 0.02 -3.23 5.05
C PHE A 42 -1.08 -4.02 5.79
N ASN A 43 -0.73 -5.15 6.40
CA ASN A 43 -1.68 -5.95 7.18
C ASN A 43 -2.13 -5.22 8.46
N ASP A 44 -1.22 -4.54 9.15
CA ASP A 44 -1.53 -3.70 10.31
C ASP A 44 -2.49 -2.57 9.95
N LEU A 45 -2.20 -1.80 8.90
CA LEU A 45 -3.08 -0.72 8.42
C LEU A 45 -4.47 -1.25 7.99
N LYS A 46 -4.51 -2.40 7.31
CA LYS A 46 -5.75 -3.11 7.01
C LYS A 46 -6.52 -3.45 8.29
N LYS A 47 -5.87 -4.03 9.30
CA LYS A 47 -6.53 -4.40 10.56
C LYS A 47 -7.06 -3.18 11.31
N LYS A 48 -6.31 -2.08 11.30
CA LYS A 48 -6.67 -0.81 11.92
C LYS A 48 -7.71 -0.01 11.14
N GLN A 49 -8.01 -0.40 9.90
CA GLN A 49 -8.90 0.35 9.00
C GLN A 49 -8.41 1.80 8.85
N THR A 50 -7.08 1.97 8.77
CA THR A 50 -6.45 3.28 8.64
C THR A 50 -6.82 3.90 7.30
N ASP A 51 -7.29 5.14 7.37
CA ASP A 51 -7.47 6.00 6.19
C ASP A 51 -6.09 6.38 5.63
N ILE A 52 -5.89 6.16 4.34
CA ILE A 52 -4.63 6.43 3.65
C ILE A 52 -4.73 7.58 2.65
N SER A 53 -5.80 8.37 2.71
CA SER A 53 -6.10 9.41 1.71
C SER A 53 -4.96 10.43 1.58
N GLU A 54 -4.34 10.80 2.70
CA GLU A 54 -3.25 11.79 2.76
C GLU A 54 -1.95 11.30 2.11
N MET A 55 -1.75 10.00 2.00
CA MET A 55 -0.48 9.42 1.56
C MET A 55 -0.62 8.48 0.35
N ARG A 56 -1.77 8.56 -0.32
CA ARG A 56 -2.22 7.63 -1.34
C ARG A 56 -1.26 7.49 -2.52
N ASP A 57 -0.65 8.58 -2.96
CA ASP A 57 0.26 8.60 -4.12
C ASP A 57 1.56 7.83 -3.87
N THR A 58 2.08 7.86 -2.64
CA THR A 58 3.34 7.19 -2.29
C THR A 58 3.12 5.86 -1.58
N PHE A 59 1.88 5.57 -1.20
CA PHE A 59 1.53 4.46 -0.32
C PHE A 59 2.05 3.10 -0.80
N ILE A 60 2.02 2.87 -2.11
CA ILE A 60 2.42 1.58 -2.68
C ILE A 60 3.92 1.29 -2.61
N PHE A 61 4.75 2.30 -2.36
CA PHE A 61 6.19 2.12 -2.20
C PHE A 61 6.59 1.56 -0.83
N GLY A 62 5.65 1.50 0.11
CA GLY A 62 5.87 0.90 1.43
C GLY A 62 6.16 1.92 2.53
N GLN A 63 6.38 1.41 3.74
CA GLN A 63 6.48 2.21 4.97
C GLN A 63 7.62 3.22 4.90
N SER A 64 8.76 2.85 4.30
CA SER A 64 9.94 3.71 4.19
C SER A 64 9.69 4.99 3.37
N TYR A 65 8.69 4.99 2.48
CA TYR A 65 8.28 6.17 1.71
C TYR A 65 7.29 7.06 2.45
N GLN A 66 6.76 6.61 3.60
CA GLN A 66 5.87 7.39 4.47
C GLN A 66 6.65 8.21 5.50
N GLY A 67 7.98 8.07 5.52
CA GLY A 67 8.92 8.83 6.34
C GLY A 67 9.12 10.28 5.91
N GLY A 68 8.07 10.93 5.41
CA GLY A 68 7.96 12.38 5.42
C GLY A 68 7.36 12.86 6.75
N ALA A 69 7.86 12.37 7.89
CA ALA A 69 7.62 13.08 9.13
C ALA A 69 8.25 14.47 8.94
N SER A 70 7.41 15.50 8.99
CA SER A 70 7.85 16.87 9.19
C SER A 70 8.96 16.87 10.23
N LEU A 71 10.11 17.45 9.87
CA LEU A 71 11.08 17.91 10.85
C LEU A 71 10.45 19.11 11.58
N ASP A 72 9.56 18.84 12.53
CA ASP A 72 9.21 19.68 13.69
C ASP A 72 8.42 18.84 14.71
#